data_AF-A0A4Q7XXJ6-F1
#
_entry.id   AF-A0A4Q7XXJ6-F1
#
_cell.length_a   1.000
_cell.length_b   1.000
_cell.length_c   1.000
_cell.angle_alpha   90.00
_cell.angle_beta   90.00
_cell.angle_gamma   90.00
#
_symmetry.space_group_name_H-M   'P 1'
#
loop_
_entity.id
_entity.type
_entity.pdbx_description
1 polymer ?
#
loop_
_entity_poly.entity_id
_entity_poly.type
_entity_poly.pdbx_seq_one_letter_code
_entity_poly.pdbx_strand_id
1 'polypeptide(L)'
;MSIFAQQDAVAEPLSVFGPRNGYSTQIGFLVSQLNWMRAVVLSRLQNLSVEELDWLPHPDANSIGPLLMHLAAADVYYGLNTFDGVPWGRFSYEARKKWGVAINLGQTARVRYKGFDLQYYISHLSEAREHTLSELSKRDDEWLMAIDPSWSWGATNNLCKWFYVCEHESHHLGQIDLILKQLPGRQSLDRRSLHKGQSSRTALGVALRRATHQVYDASPLVLNDPVAVPLLGSRYAKVLADSEEDLYEDSSRMMRAWLVARSRFAEDHLARAVEGGVHQYVLLGAGLDTFGFRNPHAGLEVYEVDHPATQSWKKELAEASGVVVPKSLHFVAADFETQKLSERLEEAGLDANVPTVFAMLGVVMYLTTDAFGETLKYIAGFPEGSGVIFDYAVPRDMLPPEEIDARDELASRVESIGEPFRLFFGPDEVRDVLGAFESIEDVDDKELNRLYFAGRTDQLNLKGRSGHMIAAFRGSSLLP
;
A
#
# COMPACT_ATOMS: atom_id res chain seq x y z
N MET A 1 -12.00 3.91 23.61
CA MET A 1 -11.93 2.43 23.50
C MET A 1 -12.13 2.08 22.05
N SER A 2 -11.17 1.36 21.47
CA SER A 2 -11.06 1.10 20.04
C SER A 2 -12.20 0.18 19.58
N ILE A 3 -12.91 0.60 18.53
CA ILE A 3 -13.97 -0.15 17.83
C ILE A 3 -13.43 -1.40 17.12
N PHE A 4 -12.12 -1.66 17.21
CA PHE A 4 -11.46 -2.87 16.73
C PHE A 4 -11.24 -3.93 17.82
N ALA A 5 -11.67 -3.67 19.05
CA ALA A 5 -11.48 -4.59 20.17
C ALA A 5 -12.81 -5.23 20.59
N GLN A 6 -13.32 -6.16 19.79
CA GLN A 6 -14.04 -7.31 20.30
C GLN A 6 -13.73 -8.55 19.46
N GLN A 7 -13.30 -9.58 20.18
CA GLN A 7 -12.67 -10.84 19.78
C GLN A 7 -13.67 -11.92 19.33
N ASP A 8 -13.11 -12.92 18.64
CA ASP A 8 -13.57 -14.33 18.53
C ASP A 8 -14.64 -14.72 17.51
N ALA A 9 -14.32 -14.50 16.23
CA ALA A 9 -14.54 -15.43 15.10
C ALA A 9 -13.69 -14.90 13.93
N VAL A 10 -13.21 -15.75 13.02
CA VAL A 10 -12.50 -15.27 11.82
C VAL A 10 -13.46 -14.36 11.04
N ALA A 11 -13.35 -13.04 11.23
CA ALA A 11 -14.20 -12.07 10.55
C ALA A 11 -13.87 -12.14 9.06
N GLU A 12 -14.85 -12.51 8.25
CA GLU A 12 -14.69 -12.53 6.80
C GLU A 12 -14.20 -11.17 6.30
N PRO A 13 -13.25 -11.12 5.34
CA PRO A 13 -12.72 -9.86 4.85
C PRO A 13 -13.84 -8.93 4.35
N LEU A 14 -13.75 -7.64 4.68
CA LEU A 14 -14.75 -6.62 4.30
C LEU A 14 -15.02 -6.57 2.78
N SER A 15 -14.03 -6.93 1.96
CA SER A 15 -14.13 -6.95 0.49
C SER A 15 -14.76 -8.22 -0.09
N VAL A 16 -15.09 -9.22 0.74
CA VAL A 16 -15.83 -10.41 0.31
C VAL A 16 -17.31 -10.18 0.60
N PHE A 17 -18.11 -10.02 -0.46
CA PHE A 17 -19.55 -9.79 -0.35
C PHE A 17 -20.26 -11.13 -0.31
N GLY A 18 -21.24 -11.26 0.58
CA GLY A 18 -21.84 -12.56 0.84
C GLY A 18 -22.83 -12.54 2.00
N PRO A 19 -23.44 -13.71 2.30
CA PRO A 19 -24.23 -13.89 3.50
C PRO A 19 -23.43 -13.53 4.75
N ARG A 20 -24.11 -13.09 5.82
CA ARG A 20 -23.47 -12.73 7.09
C ARG A 20 -24.17 -13.47 8.22
N ASN A 21 -23.38 -13.99 9.15
CA ASN A 21 -23.90 -14.65 10.35
C ASN A 21 -24.81 -13.69 11.13
N GLY A 22 -25.96 -14.21 11.58
CA GLY A 22 -26.97 -13.41 12.27
C GLY A 22 -27.96 -12.68 11.37
N TYR A 23 -27.92 -12.90 10.05
CA TYR A 23 -28.84 -12.33 9.07
C TYR A 23 -29.38 -13.42 8.14
N SER A 24 -30.56 -13.18 7.55
CA SER A 24 -31.04 -13.93 6.39
C SER A 24 -30.14 -13.69 5.17
N THR A 25 -30.23 -14.54 4.15
CA THR A 25 -29.25 -14.55 3.05
C THR A 25 -29.14 -13.21 2.33
N GLN A 26 -30.26 -12.62 1.88
CA GLN A 26 -30.21 -11.36 1.14
C GLN A 26 -29.90 -10.17 2.05
N ILE A 27 -30.39 -10.18 3.30
CA ILE A 27 -29.98 -9.18 4.30
C ILE A 27 -28.47 -9.25 4.55
N GLY A 28 -27.89 -10.45 4.62
CA GLY A 28 -26.43 -10.63 4.77
C GLY A 28 -25.65 -9.96 3.65
N PHE A 29 -26.09 -10.15 2.40
CA PHE A 29 -25.50 -9.44 1.25
C PHE A 29 -25.64 -7.92 1.37
N LEU A 30 -26.81 -7.40 1.77
CA LEU A 30 -27.01 -5.96 2.00
C LEU A 30 -26.08 -5.44 3.11
N VAL A 31 -25.97 -6.14 4.22
CA VAL A 31 -25.07 -5.80 5.33
C VAL A 31 -23.61 -5.77 4.87
N SER A 32 -23.20 -6.71 4.02
CA SER A 32 -21.85 -6.73 3.45
C SER A 32 -21.56 -5.46 2.63
N GLN A 33 -22.52 -5.01 1.82
CA GLN A 33 -22.41 -3.79 1.01
C GLN A 33 -22.39 -2.53 1.89
N LEU A 34 -23.32 -2.40 2.83
CA LEU A 34 -23.39 -1.27 3.76
C LEU A 34 -22.09 -1.13 4.55
N ASN A 35 -21.58 -2.23 5.11
CA ASN A 35 -20.35 -2.20 5.92
C ASN A 35 -19.12 -1.87 5.08
N TRP A 36 -19.01 -2.44 3.88
CA TRP A 36 -17.93 -2.08 2.96
C TRP A 36 -17.98 -0.59 2.61
N MET A 37 -19.16 -0.07 2.26
CA MET A 37 -19.31 1.33 1.87
C MET A 37 -18.92 2.28 3.01
N ARG A 38 -19.38 2.01 4.23
CA ARG A 38 -18.99 2.79 5.42
C ARG A 38 -17.48 2.73 5.65
N ALA A 39 -16.86 1.57 5.49
CA ALA A 39 -15.42 1.44 5.65
C ALA A 39 -14.65 2.30 4.62
N VAL A 40 -15.10 2.34 3.37
CA VAL A 40 -14.50 3.23 2.35
C VAL A 40 -14.67 4.69 2.73
N VAL A 41 -15.85 5.12 3.20
CA VAL A 41 -16.05 6.50 3.68
C VAL A 41 -15.08 6.83 4.81
N LEU A 42 -15.05 6.03 5.88
CA LEU A 42 -14.18 6.27 7.04
C LEU A 42 -12.69 6.31 6.66
N SER A 43 -12.30 5.51 5.67
CA SER A 43 -10.92 5.48 5.19
C SER A 43 -10.46 6.84 4.61
N ARG A 44 -11.38 7.66 4.08
CA ARG A 44 -11.06 9.01 3.55
C ARG A 44 -10.91 10.09 4.60
N LEU A 45 -11.39 9.83 5.81
CA LEU A 45 -11.51 10.86 6.84
C LEU A 45 -10.30 10.93 7.77
N GLN A 46 -9.22 10.21 7.49
CA GLN A 46 -8.09 10.12 8.40
C GLN A 46 -7.34 11.46 8.54
N ASN A 47 -7.02 11.81 9.79
CA ASN A 47 -6.21 12.98 10.17
C ASN A 47 -6.77 14.34 9.71
N LEU A 48 -8.09 14.47 9.56
CA LEU A 48 -8.71 15.76 9.25
C LEU A 48 -8.74 16.68 10.48
N SER A 49 -8.21 17.89 10.33
CA SER A 49 -8.36 18.93 11.35
C SER A 49 -9.79 19.48 11.38
N VAL A 50 -10.14 20.19 12.46
CA VAL A 50 -11.44 20.88 12.56
C VAL A 50 -11.60 21.89 11.42
N GLU A 51 -10.53 22.61 11.09
CA GLU A 51 -10.51 23.59 10.00
C GLU A 51 -10.75 22.93 8.65
N GLU A 52 -10.19 21.74 8.39
CA GLU A 52 -10.42 20.98 7.16
C GLU A 52 -11.83 20.39 7.08
N LEU A 53 -12.38 19.93 8.21
CA LEU A 53 -13.76 19.44 8.30
C LEU A 53 -14.80 20.55 8.05
N ASP A 54 -14.45 21.78 8.42
CA ASP A 54 -15.26 22.99 8.26
C ASP A 54 -14.98 23.75 6.96
N TRP A 55 -13.94 23.36 6.21
CA TRP A 55 -13.52 24.05 5.01
C TRP A 55 -14.58 23.92 3.91
N LEU A 56 -14.73 25.00 3.14
CA LEU A 56 -15.81 25.16 2.19
C LEU A 56 -15.26 25.50 0.79
N PRO A 57 -15.49 24.66 -0.24
CA PRO A 57 -15.00 24.92 -1.60
C PRO A 57 -15.75 26.05 -2.31
N HIS A 58 -17.02 26.27 -1.95
CA HIS A 58 -17.88 27.30 -2.52
C HIS A 58 -18.93 27.74 -1.49
N PRO A 59 -19.35 29.01 -1.43
CA PRO A 59 -20.34 29.49 -0.45
C PRO A 59 -21.63 28.68 -0.34
N ASP A 60 -22.05 28.07 -1.45
CA ASP A 60 -23.26 27.24 -1.53
C ASP A 60 -23.02 25.73 -1.33
N ALA A 61 -21.77 25.28 -1.28
CA ALA A 61 -21.42 23.87 -1.07
C ALA A 61 -21.67 23.41 0.38
N ASN A 62 -21.44 22.14 0.67
CA ASN A 62 -21.33 21.63 2.04
C ASN A 62 -19.85 21.41 2.39
N SER A 63 -19.50 21.52 3.68
CA SER A 63 -18.22 21.05 4.20
C SER A 63 -18.32 19.58 4.62
N ILE A 64 -17.19 18.95 4.95
CA ILE A 64 -17.15 17.51 5.26
C ILE A 64 -17.99 17.20 6.50
N GLY A 65 -17.90 17.99 7.57
CA GLY A 65 -18.64 17.75 8.82
C GLY A 65 -20.16 17.56 8.63
N PRO A 66 -20.88 18.53 8.03
CA PRO A 66 -22.29 18.40 7.69
C PRO A 66 -22.62 17.19 6.79
N LEU A 67 -21.75 16.84 5.84
CA LEU A 67 -21.95 15.64 5.00
C LEU A 67 -21.92 14.37 5.85
N LEU A 68 -20.99 14.25 6.81
CA LEU A 68 -20.94 13.09 7.71
C LEU A 68 -22.18 12.98 8.60
N MET A 69 -22.67 14.10 9.12
CA MET A 69 -23.92 14.12 9.89
C MET A 69 -25.12 13.72 9.03
N HIS A 70 -25.14 14.14 7.77
CA HIS A 70 -26.19 13.79 6.82
C HIS A 70 -26.25 12.29 6.55
N LEU A 71 -25.10 11.62 6.41
CA LEU A 71 -25.04 10.16 6.27
C LEU A 71 -25.61 9.44 7.50
N ALA A 72 -25.26 9.86 8.71
CA ALA A 72 -25.84 9.31 9.94
C ALA A 72 -27.37 9.55 10.01
N ALA A 73 -27.83 10.73 9.59
CA ALA A 73 -29.27 11.03 9.52
C ALA A 73 -30.02 10.17 8.49
N ALA A 74 -29.36 9.78 7.40
CA ALA A 74 -29.95 8.90 6.38
C ALA A 74 -30.21 7.51 6.96
N ASP A 75 -29.24 6.88 7.63
CA ASP A 75 -29.45 5.60 8.34
C ASP A 75 -30.65 5.71 9.30
N VAL A 76 -30.72 6.80 10.09
CA VAL A 76 -31.80 6.98 11.08
C VAL A 76 -33.16 7.17 10.44
N TYR A 77 -33.32 8.04 9.44
CA TYR A 77 -34.65 8.29 8.85
C TYR A 77 -35.15 7.13 8.01
N TYR A 78 -34.26 6.44 7.30
CA TYR A 78 -34.62 5.20 6.61
C TYR A 78 -34.94 4.09 7.61
N GLY A 79 -34.24 4.03 8.75
CA GLY A 79 -34.57 3.15 9.87
C GLY A 79 -35.97 3.42 10.44
N LEU A 80 -36.27 4.66 10.82
CA LEU A 80 -37.61 5.05 11.31
C LEU A 80 -38.72 4.70 10.31
N ASN A 81 -38.45 4.83 9.01
CA ASN A 81 -39.43 4.47 7.99
C ASN A 81 -39.61 2.96 7.84
N THR A 82 -38.52 2.22 7.70
CA THR A 82 -38.56 0.81 7.31
C THR A 82 -38.70 -0.13 8.50
N PHE A 83 -38.07 0.20 9.64
CA PHE A 83 -38.15 -0.60 10.85
C PHE A 83 -39.40 -0.29 11.67
N ASP A 84 -39.69 1.01 11.88
CA ASP A 84 -40.78 1.46 12.75
C ASP A 84 -42.06 1.83 11.99
N GLY A 85 -42.04 1.75 10.65
CA GLY A 85 -43.20 2.04 9.81
C GLY A 85 -43.64 3.50 9.82
N VAL A 86 -42.77 4.44 10.25
CA VAL A 86 -43.12 5.86 10.33
C VAL A 86 -43.16 6.46 8.92
N PRO A 87 -44.29 7.01 8.45
CA PRO A 87 -44.37 7.61 7.13
C PRO A 87 -43.38 8.77 6.99
N TRP A 88 -42.76 8.88 5.82
CA TRP A 88 -41.81 9.96 5.54
C TRP A 88 -42.45 11.34 5.81
N GLY A 89 -41.73 12.21 6.50
CA GLY A 89 -42.23 13.53 6.92
C GLY A 89 -43.08 13.53 8.20
N ARG A 90 -43.50 12.37 8.72
CA ARG A 90 -44.25 12.23 9.99
C ARG A 90 -43.39 11.83 11.19
N PHE A 91 -42.08 12.01 11.10
CA PHE A 91 -41.14 11.70 12.18
C PHE A 91 -41.45 12.47 13.48
N SER A 92 -41.05 11.92 14.63
CA SER A 92 -41.27 12.56 15.93
C SER A 92 -40.58 13.92 16.01
N TYR A 93 -41.06 14.78 16.93
CA TYR A 93 -40.40 16.06 17.20
C TYR A 93 -38.92 15.87 17.58
N GLU A 94 -38.62 14.88 18.43
CA GLU A 94 -37.24 14.60 18.84
C GLU A 94 -36.37 14.13 17.68
N ALA A 95 -36.88 13.26 16.80
CA ALA A 95 -36.15 12.85 15.61
C ALA A 95 -35.86 14.04 14.68
N ARG A 96 -36.83 14.92 14.44
CA ARG A 96 -36.63 16.16 13.65
C ARG A 96 -35.67 17.14 14.32
N LYS A 97 -35.73 17.28 15.64
CA LYS A 97 -34.84 18.15 16.40
C LYS A 97 -33.38 17.67 16.35
N LYS A 98 -33.15 16.36 16.47
CA LYS A 98 -31.80 15.75 16.42
C LYS A 98 -31.24 15.70 14.99
N TRP A 99 -32.02 15.18 14.04
CA TRP A 99 -31.51 14.80 12.71
C TRP A 99 -32.05 15.65 11.54
N GLY A 100 -33.06 16.49 11.77
CA GLY A 100 -33.71 17.23 10.71
C GLY A 100 -32.80 18.26 10.02
N VAL A 101 -31.87 18.85 10.75
CA VAL A 101 -30.86 19.74 10.14
C VAL A 101 -29.84 18.94 9.32
N ALA A 102 -29.42 17.78 9.81
CA ALA A 102 -28.47 16.92 9.13
C ALA A 102 -29.03 16.36 7.80
N ILE A 103 -30.26 15.85 7.78
CA ILE A 103 -30.82 15.25 6.55
C ILE A 103 -31.03 16.27 5.42
N ASN A 104 -31.22 17.56 5.72
CA ASN A 104 -31.51 18.57 4.70
C ASN A 104 -30.26 19.31 4.19
N LEU A 105 -29.10 19.16 4.86
CA LEU A 105 -27.87 19.88 4.54
C LEU A 105 -28.07 21.41 4.46
N GLY A 106 -27.16 22.13 3.80
CA GLY A 106 -27.25 23.56 3.54
C GLY A 106 -26.71 24.44 4.67
N GLN A 107 -26.96 25.75 4.57
CA GLN A 107 -26.34 26.75 5.47
C GLN A 107 -26.60 26.48 6.95
N THR A 108 -27.81 26.06 7.31
CA THR A 108 -28.14 25.74 8.71
C THR A 108 -27.33 24.56 9.22
N ALA A 109 -27.07 23.54 8.39
CA ALA A 109 -26.21 22.41 8.76
C ALA A 109 -24.75 22.84 8.89
N ARG A 110 -24.26 23.68 7.97
CA ARG A 110 -22.90 24.26 8.04
C ARG A 110 -22.65 25.06 9.31
N VAL A 111 -23.65 25.79 9.81
CA VAL A 111 -23.53 26.54 11.07
C VAL A 111 -23.66 25.61 12.28
N ARG A 112 -24.60 24.67 12.25
CA ARG A 112 -24.89 23.80 13.39
C ARG A 112 -23.77 22.80 13.68
N TYR A 113 -23.12 22.29 12.64
CA TYR A 113 -22.08 21.27 12.75
C TYR A 113 -20.71 21.85 12.42
N LYS A 114 -20.44 23.09 12.85
CA LYS A 114 -19.14 23.73 12.72
C LYS A 114 -18.32 23.53 14.01
N GLY A 115 -17.02 23.33 13.89
CA GLY A 115 -16.09 23.37 15.03
C GLY A 115 -15.99 22.06 15.82
N PHE A 116 -16.61 20.99 15.34
CA PHE A 116 -16.47 19.66 15.94
C PHE A 116 -15.30 18.91 15.33
N ASP A 117 -14.62 18.11 16.15
CA ASP A 117 -13.57 17.22 15.69
C ASP A 117 -14.12 16.02 14.91
N LEU A 118 -13.22 15.27 14.26
CA LEU A 118 -13.59 14.09 13.50
C LEU A 118 -14.32 13.03 14.34
N GLN A 119 -13.93 12.87 15.61
CA GLN A 119 -14.45 11.83 16.49
C GLN A 119 -15.92 12.05 16.81
N TYR A 120 -16.37 13.31 16.92
CA TYR A 120 -17.78 13.67 17.02
C TYR A 120 -18.61 13.04 15.89
N TYR A 121 -18.18 13.21 14.64
CA TYR A 121 -18.90 12.69 13.48
C TYR A 121 -18.85 11.16 13.39
N ILE A 122 -17.67 10.57 13.62
CA ILE A 122 -17.50 9.10 13.61
C ILE A 122 -18.42 8.45 14.65
N SER A 123 -18.56 9.05 15.83
CA SER A 123 -19.40 8.50 16.89
C SER A 123 -20.88 8.48 16.49
N HIS A 124 -21.39 9.53 15.84
CA HIS A 124 -22.78 9.58 15.36
C HIS A 124 -23.04 8.62 14.18
N LEU A 125 -22.07 8.48 13.28
CA LEU A 125 -22.12 7.49 12.19
C LEU A 125 -22.17 6.07 12.75
N SER A 126 -21.33 5.78 13.75
CA SER A 126 -21.26 4.46 14.38
C SER A 126 -22.55 4.13 15.11
N GLU A 127 -23.07 5.04 15.94
CA GLU A 127 -24.36 4.87 16.66
C GLU A 127 -25.50 4.54 15.67
N ALA A 128 -25.61 5.29 14.57
CA ALA A 128 -26.66 5.08 13.57
C ALA A 128 -26.53 3.73 12.85
N ARG A 129 -25.31 3.31 12.50
CA ARG A 129 -25.07 2.03 11.81
C ARG A 129 -25.22 0.84 12.72
N GLU A 130 -24.76 0.91 13.97
CA GLU A 130 -24.95 -0.14 14.97
C GLU A 130 -26.44 -0.41 15.21
N HIS A 131 -27.24 0.65 15.34
CA HIS A 131 -28.69 0.52 15.44
C HIS A 131 -29.29 -0.14 14.19
N THR A 132 -28.88 0.29 12.99
CA THR A 132 -29.34 -0.26 11.72
C THR A 132 -29.03 -1.76 11.59
N LEU A 133 -27.80 -2.16 11.89
CA LEU A 133 -27.37 -3.57 11.84
C LEU A 133 -28.14 -4.41 12.87
N SER A 134 -28.35 -3.88 14.07
CA SER A 134 -29.16 -4.54 15.11
C SER A 134 -30.60 -4.76 14.64
N GLU A 135 -31.24 -3.77 14.02
CA GLU A 135 -32.59 -3.93 13.49
C GLU A 135 -32.66 -4.90 12.30
N LEU A 136 -31.70 -4.84 11.37
CA LEU A 136 -31.62 -5.77 10.24
C LEU A 136 -31.47 -7.23 10.69
N SER A 137 -30.79 -7.49 11.81
CA SER A 137 -30.65 -8.84 12.37
C SER A 137 -31.98 -9.45 12.84
N LYS A 138 -33.01 -8.62 13.06
CA LYS A 138 -34.34 -9.01 13.50
C LYS A 138 -35.32 -9.21 12.34
N ARG A 139 -34.87 -9.04 11.09
CA ARG A 139 -35.70 -9.12 9.88
C ARG A 139 -35.28 -10.30 9.01
N ASP A 140 -36.15 -10.66 8.07
CA ASP A 140 -35.92 -11.71 7.10
C ASP A 140 -36.02 -11.19 5.65
N ASP A 141 -35.72 -12.08 4.71
CA ASP A 141 -35.73 -11.77 3.28
C ASP A 141 -37.16 -11.43 2.78
N GLU A 142 -38.21 -11.89 3.45
CA GLU A 142 -39.60 -11.51 3.12
C GLU A 142 -39.85 -10.05 3.48
N TRP A 143 -39.46 -9.60 4.68
CA TRP A 143 -39.50 -8.18 5.06
C TRP A 143 -38.67 -7.32 4.09
N LEU A 144 -37.49 -7.80 3.70
CA LEU A 144 -36.60 -7.07 2.81
C LEU A 144 -37.24 -6.85 1.42
N MET A 145 -38.02 -7.81 0.95
CA MET A 145 -38.70 -7.77 -0.36
C MET A 145 -40.11 -7.19 -0.31
N ALA A 146 -40.63 -6.85 0.87
CA ALA A 146 -41.95 -6.26 1.04
C ALA A 146 -42.10 -4.94 0.26
N ILE A 147 -43.19 -4.82 -0.50
CA ILE A 147 -43.46 -3.69 -1.39
C ILE A 147 -44.18 -2.56 -0.63
N ASP A 148 -43.61 -1.35 -0.70
CA ASP A 148 -44.24 -0.10 -0.35
C ASP A 148 -44.76 0.59 -1.63
N PRO A 149 -46.08 0.61 -1.88
CA PRO A 149 -46.66 1.22 -3.07
C PRO A 149 -46.76 2.76 -2.98
N SER A 150 -46.51 3.34 -1.80
CA SER A 150 -46.81 4.73 -1.47
C SER A 150 -45.58 5.64 -1.42
N TRP A 151 -44.42 5.12 -1.83
CA TRP A 151 -43.17 5.86 -1.81
C TRP A 151 -43.13 6.97 -2.87
N SER A 152 -42.32 8.01 -2.63
CA SER A 152 -42.32 9.25 -3.41
C SER A 152 -41.94 9.08 -4.88
N TRP A 153 -41.17 8.05 -5.22
CA TRP A 153 -40.76 7.73 -6.59
C TRP A 153 -41.53 6.56 -7.22
N GLY A 154 -42.59 6.08 -6.57
CA GLY A 154 -43.37 4.93 -7.00
C GLY A 154 -43.08 3.67 -6.17
N ALA A 155 -43.72 2.55 -6.54
CA ALA A 155 -43.61 1.30 -5.80
C ALA A 155 -42.15 0.85 -5.64
N THR A 156 -41.75 0.54 -4.41
CA THR A 156 -40.38 0.15 -4.05
C THR A 156 -40.42 -0.94 -2.98
N ASN A 157 -39.29 -1.58 -2.67
CA ASN A 157 -39.16 -2.48 -1.51
C ASN A 157 -38.10 -2.00 -0.52
N ASN A 158 -38.03 -2.64 0.64
CA ASN A 158 -37.04 -2.29 1.67
C ASN A 158 -35.60 -2.50 1.18
N LEU A 159 -35.35 -3.49 0.33
CA LEU A 159 -34.05 -3.66 -0.35
C LEU A 159 -33.64 -2.40 -1.12
N CYS A 160 -34.52 -1.89 -1.99
CA CYS A 160 -34.24 -0.70 -2.79
C CYS A 160 -34.04 0.55 -1.92
N LYS A 161 -34.82 0.70 -0.85
CA LYS A 161 -34.64 1.79 0.13
C LYS A 161 -33.26 1.74 0.81
N TRP A 162 -32.80 0.57 1.25
CA TRP A 162 -31.49 0.43 1.90
C TRP A 162 -30.32 0.41 0.92
N PHE A 163 -30.52 -0.10 -0.30
CA PHE A 163 -29.59 0.09 -1.40
C PHE A 163 -29.41 1.57 -1.71
N TYR A 164 -30.49 2.37 -1.71
CA TYR A 164 -30.41 3.82 -1.86
C TYR A 164 -29.56 4.45 -0.75
N VAL A 165 -29.68 4.01 0.52
CA VAL A 165 -28.78 4.50 1.60
C VAL A 165 -27.31 4.21 1.28
N CYS A 166 -26.99 3.01 0.77
CA CYS A 166 -25.64 2.63 0.35
C CYS A 166 -25.13 3.47 -0.84
N GLU A 167 -25.95 3.62 -1.88
CA GLU A 167 -25.64 4.45 -3.06
C GLU A 167 -25.42 5.91 -2.67
N HIS A 168 -26.25 6.42 -1.76
CA HIS A 168 -26.18 7.78 -1.27
C HIS A 168 -24.91 8.04 -0.44
N GLU A 169 -24.44 7.06 0.35
CA GLU A 169 -23.10 7.13 0.96
C GLU A 169 -21.99 7.23 -0.10
N SER A 170 -22.08 6.45 -1.18
CA SER A 170 -21.13 6.53 -2.30
C SER A 170 -21.16 7.88 -3.01
N HIS A 171 -22.35 8.47 -3.18
CA HIS A 171 -22.50 9.79 -3.81
C HIS A 171 -21.80 10.88 -2.99
N HIS A 172 -22.07 10.93 -1.68
CA HIS A 172 -21.46 11.94 -0.80
C HIS A 172 -19.97 11.68 -0.56
N LEU A 173 -19.51 10.43 -0.65
CA LEU A 173 -18.09 10.13 -0.70
C LEU A 173 -17.40 10.84 -1.86
N GLY A 174 -18.02 10.87 -3.05
CA GLY A 174 -17.51 11.63 -4.19
C GLY A 174 -17.41 13.13 -3.90
N GLN A 175 -18.39 13.70 -3.18
CA GLN A 175 -18.35 15.10 -2.74
C GLN A 175 -17.22 15.34 -1.73
N ILE A 176 -17.06 14.44 -0.75
CA ILE A 176 -15.97 14.49 0.23
C ILE A 176 -14.62 14.44 -0.48
N ASP A 177 -14.43 13.52 -1.42
CA ASP A 177 -13.20 13.40 -2.20
C ASP A 177 -12.88 14.68 -3.01
N LEU A 178 -13.90 15.34 -3.56
CA LEU A 178 -13.73 16.62 -4.26
C LEU A 178 -13.35 17.77 -3.32
N ILE A 179 -13.92 17.82 -2.12
CA ILE A 179 -13.57 18.83 -1.10
C ILE A 179 -12.13 18.61 -0.65
N LEU A 180 -11.79 17.36 -0.33
CA LEU A 180 -10.45 16.94 0.10
C LEU A 180 -9.35 17.32 -0.91
N LYS A 181 -9.63 17.23 -2.20
CA LYS A 181 -8.70 17.63 -3.28
C LYS A 181 -8.48 19.14 -3.39
N GLN A 182 -9.39 19.96 -2.88
CA GLN A 182 -9.34 21.42 -2.99
C GLN A 182 -8.85 22.11 -1.71
N LEU A 183 -8.57 21.36 -0.64
CA LEU A 183 -8.11 21.91 0.63
C LEU A 183 -6.79 22.71 0.46
N PRO A 184 -6.72 23.97 0.91
CA PRO A 184 -5.51 24.80 0.81
C PRO A 184 -4.35 24.20 1.61
N GLY A 185 -3.16 24.15 1.03
CA GLY A 185 -1.97 23.56 1.68
C GLY A 185 -1.95 22.03 1.70
N ARG A 186 -3.05 21.40 1.31
CA ARG A 186 -3.10 19.98 0.97
C ARG A 186 -2.71 19.87 -0.50
N GLN A 187 -1.43 19.59 -0.81
CA GLN A 187 -1.07 19.11 -2.15
C GLN A 187 -2.09 18.03 -2.51
N SER A 188 -2.69 18.11 -3.71
CA SER A 188 -3.75 17.21 -4.20
C SER A 188 -3.64 15.88 -3.48
N LEU A 189 -4.54 15.61 -2.53
CA LEU A 189 -4.52 14.33 -1.83
C LEU A 189 -4.54 13.26 -2.89
N ASP A 190 -3.40 12.61 -3.11
CA ASP A 190 -3.31 11.86 -4.34
C ASP A 190 -4.24 10.64 -4.31
N ARG A 191 -4.77 10.17 -3.19
CA ARG A 191 -5.02 8.74 -2.88
C ARG A 191 -3.90 8.21 -1.95
N ARG A 192 -2.74 8.89 -1.88
CA ARG A 192 -1.58 8.59 -0.99
C ARG A 192 -1.84 8.55 0.52
N SER A 193 -2.90 9.14 1.08
CA SER A 193 -3.05 9.17 2.56
C SER A 193 -3.84 8.02 3.19
N LEU A 194 -4.27 7.03 2.41
CA LEU A 194 -4.92 5.80 2.91
C LEU A 194 -3.93 4.77 3.47
N HIS A 195 -2.62 5.03 3.33
CA HIS A 195 -1.57 4.05 3.61
C HIS A 195 -0.51 4.52 4.62
N LYS A 196 -0.74 5.61 5.38
CA LYS A 196 0.10 5.90 6.55
C LYS A 196 -0.21 4.88 7.64
N GLY A 197 0.52 3.76 7.63
CA GLY A 197 0.41 2.67 8.61
C GLY A 197 0.10 1.29 8.03
N GLN A 198 -0.01 1.11 6.71
CA GLN A 198 -0.16 -0.22 6.09
C GLN A 198 1.14 -0.64 5.39
N SER A 199 1.40 -1.95 5.35
CA SER A 199 2.54 -2.53 4.67
C SER A 199 2.49 -2.34 3.15
N SER A 200 3.66 -2.20 2.50
CA SER A 200 3.74 -2.05 1.04
C SER A 200 3.13 -3.25 0.30
N ARG A 201 2.20 -2.96 -0.62
CA ARG A 201 1.57 -3.98 -1.47
C ARG A 201 2.50 -4.44 -2.59
N THR A 202 3.38 -3.56 -3.08
CA THR A 202 4.43 -3.94 -4.04
C THR A 202 5.44 -4.88 -3.39
N ALA A 203 5.81 -4.67 -2.12
CA ALA A 203 6.68 -5.59 -1.39
C ALA A 203 6.11 -7.02 -1.32
N LEU A 204 4.78 -7.18 -1.16
CA LEU A 204 4.12 -8.50 -1.25
C LEU A 204 4.26 -9.11 -2.64
N GLY A 205 3.96 -8.33 -3.69
CA GLY A 205 4.02 -8.79 -5.07
C GLY A 205 5.43 -9.20 -5.50
N VAL A 206 6.47 -8.54 -4.97
CA VAL A 206 7.87 -8.91 -5.17
C VAL A 206 8.22 -10.20 -4.42
N ALA A 207 7.82 -10.31 -3.15
CA ALA A 207 8.09 -11.50 -2.34
C ALA A 207 7.44 -12.77 -2.92
N LEU A 208 6.18 -12.66 -3.37
CA LEU A 208 5.47 -13.75 -4.03
C LEU A 208 6.23 -14.23 -5.27
N ARG A 209 6.73 -13.32 -6.11
CA ARG A 209 7.49 -13.67 -7.32
C ARG A 209 8.84 -14.32 -7.04
N ARG A 210 9.54 -13.89 -5.98
CA ARG A 210 10.75 -14.59 -5.51
C ARG A 210 10.42 -15.98 -4.97
N ALA A 211 9.35 -16.12 -4.20
CA ALA A 211 8.89 -17.41 -3.70
C ALA A 211 8.49 -18.36 -4.85
N THR A 212 7.78 -17.85 -5.85
CA THR A 212 7.45 -18.57 -7.09
C THR A 212 8.70 -19.08 -7.80
N HIS A 213 9.76 -18.26 -7.89
CA HIS A 213 11.03 -18.70 -8.49
C HIS A 213 11.60 -19.93 -7.79
N GLN A 214 11.47 -20.02 -6.46
CA GLN A 214 11.97 -21.17 -5.69
C GLN A 214 11.18 -22.46 -5.97
N VAL A 215 9.91 -22.35 -6.35
CA VAL A 215 9.00 -23.49 -6.48
C VAL A 215 8.91 -23.99 -7.92
N TYR A 216 8.88 -23.09 -8.91
CA TYR A 216 8.43 -23.43 -10.25
C TYR A 216 9.48 -23.27 -11.35
N ASP A 217 10.49 -22.42 -11.18
CA ASP A 217 11.50 -22.18 -12.22
C ASP A 217 12.60 -23.27 -12.16
N ALA A 218 13.24 -23.54 -13.30
CA ALA A 218 14.16 -24.66 -13.43
C ALA A 218 15.49 -24.43 -12.68
N SER A 219 16.03 -25.52 -12.14
CA SER A 219 17.38 -25.56 -11.57
C SER A 219 18.46 -25.49 -12.66
N PRO A 220 19.62 -24.84 -12.40
CA PRO A 220 19.92 -24.10 -11.17
C PRO A 220 19.11 -22.80 -11.07
N LEU A 221 18.66 -22.48 -9.85
CA LEU A 221 17.98 -21.22 -9.56
C LEU A 221 18.95 -20.05 -9.75
N VAL A 222 18.44 -18.93 -10.26
CA VAL A 222 19.23 -17.69 -10.40
C VAL A 222 19.50 -17.09 -9.03
N LEU A 223 18.46 -17.03 -8.21
CA LEU A 223 18.53 -16.63 -6.82
C LEU A 223 18.09 -17.81 -5.94
N ASN A 224 19.00 -18.35 -5.14
CA ASN A 224 18.67 -19.34 -4.13
C ASN A 224 18.21 -18.63 -2.85
N ASP A 225 16.90 -18.58 -2.64
CA ASP A 225 16.26 -17.91 -1.52
C ASP A 225 15.42 -18.92 -0.71
N PRO A 226 16.06 -19.71 0.17
CA PRO A 226 15.36 -20.72 0.97
C PRO A 226 14.39 -20.11 1.99
N VAL A 227 14.36 -18.79 2.16
CA VAL A 227 13.52 -18.09 3.15
C VAL A 227 12.27 -17.47 2.49
N ALA A 228 12.26 -17.22 1.18
CA ALA A 228 11.12 -16.60 0.49
C ALA A 228 9.79 -17.32 0.72
N VAL A 229 9.76 -18.65 0.54
CA VAL A 229 8.54 -19.45 0.75
C VAL A 229 8.19 -19.55 2.24
N PRO A 230 9.11 -19.92 3.15
CA PRO A 230 8.81 -19.95 4.58
C PRO A 230 8.32 -18.63 5.15
N LEU A 231 8.93 -17.50 4.79
CA LEU A 231 8.56 -16.18 5.33
C LEU A 231 7.11 -15.82 5.01
N LEU A 232 6.61 -16.20 3.83
CA LEU A 232 5.21 -15.96 3.45
C LEU A 232 4.23 -16.88 4.19
N GLY A 233 4.68 -18.07 4.59
CA GLY A 233 3.96 -19.00 5.43
C GLY A 233 2.59 -19.44 4.91
N SER A 234 1.76 -20.01 5.79
CA SER A 234 0.39 -20.43 5.47
C SER A 234 -0.52 -19.26 5.06
N ARG A 235 -0.18 -18.04 5.50
CA ARG A 235 -0.93 -16.82 5.21
C ARG A 235 -1.05 -16.54 3.71
N TYR A 236 0.00 -16.83 2.95
CA TYR A 236 0.03 -16.59 1.50
C TYR A 236 0.25 -17.85 0.67
N ALA A 237 0.29 -19.03 1.30
CA ALA A 237 0.44 -20.32 0.60
C ALA A 237 -0.63 -20.51 -0.49
N LYS A 238 -1.89 -20.14 -0.21
CA LYS A 238 -2.96 -20.22 -1.20
C LYS A 238 -2.76 -19.22 -2.36
N VAL A 239 -2.33 -17.99 -2.08
CA VAL A 239 -2.04 -16.98 -3.12
C VAL A 239 -0.89 -17.43 -4.02
N LEU A 240 0.11 -18.11 -3.44
CA LEU A 240 1.23 -18.68 -4.18
C LEU A 240 0.81 -19.89 -5.03
N ALA A 241 -0.13 -20.70 -4.56
CA ALA A 241 -0.66 -21.84 -5.31
C ALA A 241 -1.63 -21.40 -6.43
N ASP A 242 -2.51 -20.45 -6.14
CA ASP A 242 -3.49 -19.93 -7.10
C ASP A 242 -2.81 -19.13 -8.23
N SER A 243 -1.57 -18.64 -8.04
CA SER A 243 -0.82 -17.95 -9.08
C SER A 243 -0.19 -18.89 -10.12
N GLU A 244 -0.37 -20.22 -9.99
CA GLU A 244 0.19 -21.24 -10.90
C GLU A 244 -0.25 -21.03 -12.37
N GLU A 245 -1.50 -20.63 -12.60
CA GLU A 245 -2.05 -20.40 -13.95
C GLU A 245 -1.37 -19.22 -14.66
N ASP A 246 -1.03 -18.16 -13.92
CA ASP A 246 -0.37 -16.94 -14.44
C ASP A 246 1.16 -17.11 -14.59
N LEU A 247 1.75 -18.22 -14.12
CA LEU A 247 3.21 -18.40 -14.08
C LEU A 247 3.87 -18.44 -15.43
N TYR A 248 3.15 -18.98 -16.41
CA TYR A 248 3.67 -19.24 -17.75
C TYR A 248 3.42 -18.08 -18.70
N GLU A 249 2.67 -17.06 -18.27
CA GLU A 249 2.55 -15.81 -19.02
C GLU A 249 3.92 -15.14 -19.15
N ASP A 250 4.19 -14.60 -20.33
CA ASP A 250 5.46 -13.93 -20.63
C ASP A 250 5.72 -12.74 -19.70
N SER A 251 4.68 -11.97 -19.37
CA SER A 251 4.75 -10.82 -18.45
C SER A 251 5.17 -11.24 -17.03
N SER A 252 4.63 -12.36 -16.54
CA SER A 252 4.94 -12.94 -15.24
C SER A 252 6.37 -13.45 -15.19
N ARG A 253 6.81 -14.22 -16.21
CA ARG A 253 8.20 -14.70 -16.35
C ARG A 253 9.20 -13.56 -16.42
N MET A 254 8.95 -12.55 -17.24
CA MET A 254 9.83 -11.37 -17.35
C MET A 254 9.97 -10.66 -16.00
N MET A 255 8.86 -10.46 -15.28
CA MET A 255 8.92 -9.82 -13.97
C MET A 255 9.64 -10.68 -12.93
N ARG A 256 9.44 -12.00 -12.92
CA ARG A 256 10.22 -12.91 -12.06
C ARG A 256 11.71 -12.84 -12.38
N ALA A 257 12.08 -12.93 -13.67
CA ALA A 257 13.46 -12.82 -14.13
C ALA A 257 14.09 -11.51 -13.64
N TRP A 258 13.42 -10.37 -13.84
CA TRP A 258 13.91 -9.07 -13.37
C TRP A 258 14.16 -9.05 -11.86
N LEU A 259 13.20 -9.51 -11.07
CA LEU A 259 13.29 -9.46 -9.61
C LEU A 259 14.40 -10.36 -9.05
N VAL A 260 14.60 -11.56 -9.62
CA VAL A 260 15.66 -12.47 -9.15
C VAL A 260 17.04 -12.04 -9.63
N ALA A 261 17.16 -11.51 -10.85
CA ALA A 261 18.41 -10.95 -11.34
C ALA A 261 18.82 -9.70 -10.56
N ARG A 262 17.86 -8.82 -10.22
CA ARG A 262 18.10 -7.64 -9.39
C ARG A 262 18.70 -7.99 -8.04
N SER A 263 18.09 -8.92 -7.31
CA SER A 263 18.63 -9.39 -6.03
C SER A 263 19.97 -10.10 -6.22
N ARG A 264 20.10 -10.95 -7.25
CA ARG A 264 21.34 -11.69 -7.51
C ARG A 264 22.52 -10.78 -7.83
N PHE A 265 22.30 -9.76 -8.66
CA PHE A 265 23.30 -8.74 -8.99
C PHE A 265 23.79 -8.04 -7.72
N ALA A 266 22.88 -7.56 -6.88
CA ALA A 266 23.25 -6.93 -5.62
C ALA A 266 24.07 -7.86 -4.71
N GLU A 267 23.68 -9.12 -4.61
CA GLU A 267 24.37 -10.11 -3.78
C GLU A 267 25.74 -10.52 -4.32
N ASP A 268 25.93 -10.62 -5.64
CA ASP A 268 27.25 -10.91 -6.23
C ASP A 268 28.23 -9.75 -6.02
N HIS A 269 27.76 -8.49 -6.12
CA HIS A 269 28.57 -7.32 -5.80
C HIS A 269 28.88 -7.22 -4.30
N LEU A 270 27.89 -7.48 -3.44
CA LEU A 270 28.09 -7.54 -1.99
C LEU A 270 29.12 -8.61 -1.61
N ALA A 271 29.04 -9.81 -2.19
CA ALA A 271 29.98 -10.89 -1.93
C ALA A 271 31.42 -10.48 -2.25
N ARG A 272 31.65 -9.83 -3.41
CA ARG A 272 32.96 -9.28 -3.78
C ARG A 272 33.43 -8.19 -2.82
N ALA A 273 32.54 -7.30 -2.39
CA ALA A 273 32.88 -6.24 -1.44
C ALA A 273 33.24 -6.83 -0.05
N VAL A 274 32.55 -7.88 0.38
CA VAL A 274 32.88 -8.62 1.61
C VAL A 274 34.25 -9.29 1.51
N GLU A 275 34.60 -9.90 0.37
CA GLU A 275 35.95 -10.40 0.12
C GLU A 275 37.00 -9.28 0.18
N GLY A 276 36.63 -8.06 -0.20
CA GLY A 276 37.41 -6.83 -0.07
C GLY A 276 37.45 -6.21 1.34
N GLY A 277 36.78 -6.81 2.35
CA GLY A 277 36.81 -6.35 3.75
C GLY A 277 35.61 -5.51 4.20
N VAL A 278 34.53 -5.45 3.42
CA VAL A 278 33.26 -4.85 3.89
C VAL A 278 32.61 -5.74 4.96
N HIS A 279 32.19 -5.11 6.05
CA HIS A 279 31.52 -5.79 7.17
C HIS A 279 30.12 -5.25 7.48
N GLN A 280 29.63 -4.26 6.71
CA GLN A 280 28.29 -3.70 6.87
C GLN A 280 27.54 -3.66 5.54
N TYR A 281 26.28 -4.08 5.56
CA TYR A 281 25.36 -4.01 4.42
C TYR A 281 24.06 -3.31 4.82
N VAL A 282 23.65 -2.30 4.06
CA VAL A 282 22.44 -1.52 4.33
C VAL A 282 21.46 -1.68 3.16
N LEU A 283 20.31 -2.30 3.43
CA LEU A 283 19.19 -2.41 2.50
C LEU A 283 18.19 -1.27 2.77
N LEU A 284 18.15 -0.28 1.89
CA LEU A 284 17.19 0.82 1.94
C LEU A 284 15.92 0.41 1.21
N GLY A 285 14.77 0.50 1.88
CA GLY A 285 13.48 0.00 1.38
C GLY A 285 13.44 -1.53 1.31
N ALA A 286 13.90 -2.19 2.39
CA ALA A 286 14.12 -3.63 2.40
C ALA A 286 12.86 -4.48 2.14
N GLY A 287 11.66 -3.95 2.39
CA GLY A 287 10.39 -4.61 2.19
C GLY A 287 10.36 -6.01 2.81
N LEU A 288 10.05 -7.00 1.97
CA LEU A 288 10.10 -8.41 2.31
C LEU A 288 11.35 -9.13 1.78
N ASP A 289 12.43 -8.41 1.46
CA ASP A 289 13.72 -9.02 1.13
C ASP A 289 14.16 -10.03 2.20
N THR A 290 14.89 -11.06 1.84
CA THR A 290 15.23 -12.16 2.73
C THR A 290 16.71 -12.26 3.02
N PHE A 291 17.55 -11.44 2.38
CA PHE A 291 19.00 -11.53 2.48
C PHE A 291 19.46 -11.55 3.94
N GLY A 292 18.94 -10.65 4.78
CA GLY A 292 19.29 -10.60 6.21
C GLY A 292 19.04 -11.91 6.98
N PHE A 293 18.08 -12.72 6.55
CA PHE A 293 17.75 -14.01 7.17
C PHE A 293 18.65 -15.15 6.69
N ARG A 294 19.17 -15.05 5.46
CA ARG A 294 19.95 -16.08 4.78
C ARG A 294 21.39 -15.67 4.48
N ASN A 295 21.86 -14.58 5.09
CA ASN A 295 23.17 -14.01 4.87
C ASN A 295 24.27 -15.09 5.04
N PRO A 296 25.04 -15.41 3.98
CA PRO A 296 26.06 -16.44 4.04
C PRO A 296 27.42 -15.94 4.56
N HIS A 297 27.58 -14.62 4.75
CA HIS A 297 28.85 -14.00 5.08
C HIS A 297 29.03 -13.85 6.59
N ALA A 298 29.98 -14.61 7.14
CA ALA A 298 30.32 -14.52 8.56
C ALA A 298 30.88 -13.14 8.91
N GLY A 299 30.32 -12.50 9.94
CA GLY A 299 30.75 -11.18 10.38
C GLY A 299 30.22 -10.00 9.57
N LEU A 300 29.30 -10.23 8.62
CA LEU A 300 28.57 -9.15 7.95
C LEU A 300 27.33 -8.77 8.77
N GLU A 301 27.28 -7.51 9.20
CA GLU A 301 26.12 -6.89 9.84
C GLU A 301 25.18 -6.33 8.77
N VAL A 302 23.90 -6.70 8.82
CA VAL A 302 22.88 -6.33 7.83
C VAL A 302 21.86 -5.40 8.48
N TYR A 303 21.71 -4.19 7.92
CA TYR A 303 20.76 -3.19 8.37
C TYR A 303 19.65 -3.06 7.33
N GLU A 304 18.43 -3.41 7.72
CA GLU A 304 17.25 -3.24 6.87
C GLU A 304 16.50 -1.98 7.29
N VAL A 305 16.49 -0.99 6.39
CA VAL A 305 15.77 0.27 6.59
C VAL A 305 14.45 0.20 5.83
N ASP A 306 13.33 0.40 6.53
CA ASP A 306 12.02 0.53 5.91
C ASP A 306 11.06 1.30 6.82
N HIS A 307 9.92 1.69 6.26
CA HIS A 307 8.82 2.29 6.98
C HIS A 307 8.37 1.39 8.15
N PRO A 308 8.09 1.95 9.34
CA PRO A 308 7.75 1.17 10.53
C PRO A 308 6.66 0.11 10.33
N ALA A 309 5.63 0.41 9.53
CA ALA A 309 4.55 -0.53 9.24
C ALA A 309 5.00 -1.76 8.42
N THR A 310 5.80 -1.57 7.37
CA THR A 310 6.34 -2.65 6.54
C THR A 310 7.29 -3.52 7.35
N GLN A 311 8.14 -2.89 8.17
CA GLN A 311 9.09 -3.60 9.01
C GLN A 311 8.41 -4.43 10.11
N SER A 312 7.40 -3.88 10.78
CA SER A 312 6.57 -4.64 11.73
C SER A 312 5.89 -5.83 11.07
N TRP A 313 5.31 -5.64 9.88
CA TRP A 313 4.68 -6.72 9.13
C TRP A 313 5.66 -7.86 8.77
N LYS A 314 6.88 -7.53 8.35
CA LYS A 314 7.92 -8.54 8.09
C LYS A 314 8.28 -9.33 9.34
N LYS A 315 8.42 -8.66 10.49
CA LYS A 315 8.69 -9.31 11.79
C LYS A 315 7.55 -10.26 12.18
N GLU A 316 6.31 -9.83 12.03
CA GLU A 316 5.12 -10.68 12.26
C GLU A 316 5.11 -11.91 11.35
N LEU A 317 5.47 -11.76 10.07
CA LEU A 317 5.56 -12.89 9.14
C LEU A 317 6.66 -13.89 9.55
N ALA A 318 7.82 -13.38 9.95
CA ALA A 318 8.93 -14.21 10.41
C ALA A 318 8.54 -14.98 11.68
N GLU A 319 7.93 -14.29 12.66
CA GLU A 319 7.46 -14.89 13.90
C GLU A 319 6.37 -15.94 13.66
N ALA A 320 5.33 -15.60 12.89
CA ALA A 320 4.22 -16.50 12.59
C ALA A 320 4.65 -17.75 11.81
N SER A 321 5.72 -17.64 11.02
CA SER A 321 6.23 -18.74 10.18
C SER A 321 7.42 -19.48 10.80
N GLY A 322 7.84 -19.10 12.02
CA GLY A 322 8.98 -19.70 12.72
C GLY A 322 10.33 -19.47 12.03
N VAL A 323 10.45 -18.44 11.19
CA VAL A 323 11.72 -18.07 10.55
C VAL A 323 12.59 -17.37 11.59
N VAL A 324 13.78 -17.93 11.82
CA VAL A 324 14.73 -17.40 12.80
C VAL A 324 15.33 -16.09 12.28
N VAL A 325 15.23 -15.02 13.08
CA VAL A 325 15.91 -13.75 12.84
C VAL A 325 17.37 -13.87 13.35
N PRO A 326 18.38 -13.75 12.48
CA PRO A 326 19.79 -13.78 12.91
C PRO A 326 20.15 -12.56 13.75
N LYS A 327 21.13 -12.70 14.66
CA LYS A 327 21.62 -11.58 15.48
C LYS A 327 22.29 -10.47 14.67
N SER A 328 22.82 -10.80 13.50
CA SER A 328 23.45 -9.87 12.57
C SER A 328 22.45 -9.09 11.72
N LEU A 329 21.13 -9.34 11.88
CA LEU A 329 20.07 -8.62 11.18
C LEU A 329 19.48 -7.53 12.09
N HIS A 330 19.72 -6.28 11.73
CA HIS A 330 19.25 -5.08 12.42
C HIS A 330 18.10 -4.43 11.66
N PHE A 331 16.94 -4.36 12.30
CA PHE A 331 15.76 -3.72 11.74
C PHE A 331 15.72 -2.24 12.11
N VAL A 332 15.89 -1.36 11.12
CA VAL A 332 15.92 0.10 11.29
C VAL A 332 14.62 0.70 10.78
N ALA A 333 13.66 0.95 11.67
CA ALA A 333 12.39 1.56 11.30
C ALA A 333 12.60 3.05 11.01
N ALA A 334 12.43 3.49 9.76
CA ALA A 334 12.58 4.88 9.34
C ALA A 334 11.63 5.24 8.20
N ASP A 335 11.04 6.44 8.28
CA ASP A 335 10.33 7.07 7.17
C ASP A 335 11.28 8.04 6.44
N PHE A 336 11.67 7.69 5.20
CA PHE A 336 12.62 8.45 4.37
C PHE A 336 12.19 9.90 4.10
N GLU A 337 10.89 10.22 4.15
CA GLU A 337 10.41 11.59 3.87
C GLU A 337 10.44 12.50 5.12
N THR A 338 10.49 11.93 6.33
CA THR A 338 10.30 12.71 7.57
C THR A 338 11.43 12.58 8.58
N GLN A 339 12.26 11.54 8.48
CA GLN A 339 13.33 11.25 9.42
C GLN A 339 14.70 11.28 8.73
N LYS A 340 15.73 11.64 9.49
CA LYS A 340 17.10 11.58 8.99
C LYS A 340 17.61 10.15 9.05
N LEU A 341 17.92 9.61 7.88
CA LEU A 341 18.45 8.25 7.70
C LEU A 341 19.70 7.98 8.56
N SER A 342 20.62 8.96 8.61
CA SER A 342 21.88 8.86 9.34
C SER A 342 21.68 8.60 10.83
N GLU A 343 20.81 9.37 11.49
CA GLU A 343 20.54 9.27 12.92
C GLU A 343 19.97 7.88 13.27
N ARG A 344 19.06 7.36 12.43
CA ARG A 344 18.44 6.04 12.65
C ARG A 344 19.41 4.88 12.45
N LEU A 345 20.32 5.00 11.49
CA LEU A 345 21.35 3.99 11.25
C LEU A 345 22.41 3.98 12.35
N GLU A 346 22.86 5.15 12.81
CA GLU A 346 23.79 5.28 13.94
C GLU A 346 23.18 4.72 15.23
N GLU A 347 21.91 5.00 15.52
CA GLU A 347 21.18 4.42 16.66
C GLU A 347 21.09 2.89 16.59
N ALA A 348 21.02 2.33 15.38
CA ALA A 348 21.04 0.88 15.16
C ALA A 348 22.46 0.29 15.26
N GLY A 349 23.48 1.12 15.40
CA GLY A 349 24.88 0.70 15.54
C GLY A 349 25.65 0.59 14.21
N LEU A 350 25.21 1.28 13.15
CA LEU A 350 26.02 1.43 11.94
C LEU A 350 27.27 2.27 12.27
N ASP A 351 28.45 1.87 11.79
CA ASP A 351 29.69 2.62 12.00
C ASP A 351 30.06 3.35 10.70
N ALA A 352 29.86 4.66 10.68
CA ALA A 352 30.16 5.48 9.51
C ALA A 352 31.65 5.52 9.12
N ASN A 353 32.54 4.97 9.94
CA ASN A 353 33.99 4.95 9.71
C ASN A 353 34.50 3.64 9.10
N VAL A 354 33.63 2.68 8.77
CA VAL A 354 34.02 1.43 8.10
C VAL A 354 33.39 1.29 6.70
N PRO A 355 34.04 0.57 5.77
CA PRO A 355 33.49 0.33 4.45
C PRO A 355 32.13 -0.35 4.52
N THR A 356 31.14 0.22 3.82
CA THR A 356 29.74 -0.22 3.87
C THR A 356 29.15 -0.30 2.46
N VAL A 357 28.44 -1.38 2.15
CA VAL A 357 27.65 -1.50 0.91
C VAL A 357 26.21 -1.09 1.19
N PHE A 358 25.64 -0.24 0.35
CA PHE A 358 24.25 0.16 0.37
C PHE A 358 23.53 -0.42 -0.83
N ALA A 359 22.26 -0.80 -0.67
CA ALA A 359 21.42 -1.22 -1.78
C ALA A 359 20.01 -0.63 -1.72
N MET A 360 19.49 -0.24 -2.88
CA MET A 360 18.14 0.30 -3.10
C MET A 360 17.46 -0.49 -4.22
N LEU A 361 16.81 -1.60 -3.86
CA LEU A 361 16.26 -2.55 -4.85
C LEU A 361 14.75 -2.36 -5.03
N GLY A 362 14.36 -1.72 -6.12
CA GLY A 362 12.99 -1.32 -6.42
C GLY A 362 12.57 -0.11 -5.60
N VAL A 363 13.49 0.84 -5.38
CA VAL A 363 13.25 1.99 -4.50
C VAL A 363 13.45 3.31 -5.24
N VAL A 364 14.52 3.43 -6.03
CA VAL A 364 14.94 4.70 -6.65
C VAL A 364 13.81 5.33 -7.46
N MET A 365 13.03 4.54 -8.21
CA MET A 365 11.93 5.04 -9.02
C MET A 365 10.80 5.69 -8.20
N TYR A 366 10.74 5.50 -6.89
CA TYR A 366 9.72 6.09 -6.01
C TYR A 366 10.21 7.35 -5.27
N LEU A 367 11.51 7.65 -5.33
CA LEU A 367 12.12 8.77 -4.62
C LEU A 367 11.96 10.09 -5.41
N THR A 368 12.09 11.22 -4.72
CA THR A 368 12.32 12.50 -5.37
C THR A 368 13.81 12.64 -5.70
N THR A 369 14.16 13.51 -6.66
CA THR A 369 15.55 13.83 -6.99
C THR A 369 16.33 14.29 -5.75
N ASP A 370 15.73 15.15 -4.92
CA ASP A 370 16.36 15.65 -3.70
C ASP A 370 16.63 14.53 -2.67
N ALA A 371 15.65 13.64 -2.44
CA ALA A 371 15.81 12.54 -1.49
C ALA A 371 16.88 11.54 -1.95
N PHE A 372 16.91 11.24 -3.25
CA PHE A 372 17.95 10.38 -3.83
C PHE A 372 19.34 11.04 -3.75
N GLY A 373 19.44 12.32 -4.09
CA GLY A 373 20.69 13.09 -4.01
C GLY A 373 21.26 13.19 -2.59
N GLU A 374 20.43 13.46 -1.59
CA GLU A 374 20.85 13.46 -0.18
C GLU A 374 21.29 12.07 0.30
N THR A 375 20.61 11.01 -0.17
CA THR A 375 21.02 9.62 0.13
C THR A 375 22.39 9.30 -0.46
N LEU A 376 22.63 9.64 -1.74
CA LEU A 376 23.95 9.44 -2.36
C LEU A 376 25.04 10.24 -1.69
N LYS A 377 24.77 11.49 -1.30
CA LYS A 377 25.70 12.34 -0.55
C LYS A 377 26.07 11.74 0.80
N TYR A 378 25.09 11.17 1.50
CA TYR A 378 25.33 10.44 2.75
C TYR A 378 26.24 9.22 2.53
N ILE A 379 25.94 8.40 1.52
CA ILE A 379 26.74 7.21 1.18
C ILE A 379 28.16 7.61 0.76
N ALA A 380 28.31 8.69 0.00
CA ALA A 380 29.60 9.26 -0.39
C ALA A 380 30.42 9.81 0.80
N GLY A 381 29.88 9.84 2.01
CA GLY A 381 30.62 10.14 3.25
C GLY A 381 31.42 8.95 3.80
N PHE A 382 31.10 7.72 3.41
CA PHE A 382 31.72 6.50 3.95
C PHE A 382 33.11 6.23 3.33
N PRO A 383 34.01 5.48 4.00
CA PRO A 383 35.37 5.23 3.51
C PRO A 383 35.45 4.56 2.13
N GLU A 384 36.67 4.55 1.56
CA GLU A 384 36.99 3.74 0.38
C GLU A 384 36.58 2.27 0.58
N GLY A 385 36.08 1.63 -0.46
CA GLY A 385 35.46 0.31 -0.38
C GLY A 385 33.95 0.32 -0.17
N SER A 386 33.39 1.46 0.23
CA SER A 386 31.94 1.65 0.31
C SER A 386 31.32 1.83 -1.07
N GLY A 387 30.06 1.44 -1.23
CA GLY A 387 29.39 1.56 -2.51
C GLY A 387 27.88 1.50 -2.40
N VAL A 388 27.22 1.77 -3.52
CA VAL A 388 25.78 1.73 -3.67
C VAL A 388 25.40 0.87 -4.86
N ILE A 389 24.37 0.04 -4.69
CA ILE A 389 23.80 -0.81 -5.74
C ILE A 389 22.31 -0.50 -5.87
N PHE A 390 21.82 -0.24 -7.07
CA PHE A 390 20.40 0.06 -7.26
C PHE A 390 19.93 -0.28 -8.67
N ASP A 391 18.61 -0.45 -8.83
CA ASP A 391 17.96 -0.40 -10.14
C ASP A 391 17.40 0.99 -10.43
N TYR A 392 17.44 1.38 -11.70
CA TYR A 392 16.73 2.55 -12.20
C TYR A 392 15.97 2.21 -13.48
N ALA A 393 14.96 3.02 -13.77
CA ALA A 393 14.21 2.95 -15.01
C ALA A 393 14.54 4.13 -15.91
N VAL A 394 14.59 3.91 -17.21
CA VAL A 394 14.79 4.97 -18.20
C VAL A 394 13.52 5.80 -18.41
N PRO A 395 13.63 7.09 -18.79
CA PRO A 395 12.49 7.92 -19.15
C PRO A 395 11.59 7.28 -20.23
N ARG A 396 10.29 7.57 -20.17
CA ARG A 396 9.27 7.00 -21.07
C ARG A 396 9.58 7.21 -22.55
N ASP A 397 10.16 8.35 -22.91
CA ASP A 397 10.52 8.73 -24.28
C ASP A 397 11.79 8.03 -24.80
N MET A 398 12.56 7.38 -23.92
CA MET A 398 13.70 6.52 -24.28
C MET A 398 13.29 5.05 -24.49
N LEU A 399 12.04 4.69 -24.19
CA LEU A 399 11.56 3.32 -24.35
C LEU A 399 11.26 2.97 -25.82
N PRO A 400 11.49 1.71 -26.23
CA PRO A 400 10.95 1.21 -27.48
C PRO A 400 9.41 1.31 -27.51
N PRO A 401 8.79 1.64 -28.66
CA PRO A 401 7.33 1.77 -28.77
C PRO A 401 6.53 0.58 -28.22
N GLU A 402 7.05 -0.64 -28.41
CA GLU A 402 6.45 -1.89 -27.93
C GLU A 402 6.47 -2.05 -26.39
N GLU A 403 7.32 -1.30 -25.68
CA GLU A 403 7.42 -1.35 -24.20
C GLU A 403 6.66 -0.21 -23.51
N ILE A 404 6.22 0.81 -24.27
CA ILE A 404 5.54 1.99 -23.72
C ILE A 404 4.23 1.60 -23.04
N ASP A 405 3.38 0.81 -23.70
CA ASP A 405 2.08 0.42 -23.16
C ASP A 405 2.23 -0.39 -21.87
N ALA A 406 3.15 -1.36 -21.86
CA ALA A 406 3.45 -2.16 -20.66
C ALA A 406 4.00 -1.29 -19.51
N ARG A 407 4.84 -0.29 -19.82
CA ARG A 407 5.33 0.68 -18.83
C ARG A 407 4.22 1.55 -18.29
N ASP A 408 3.35 2.08 -19.15
CA ASP A 408 2.24 2.95 -18.77
C ASP A 408 1.20 2.19 -17.93
N GLU A 409 0.93 0.92 -18.27
CA GLU A 409 0.08 0.03 -17.46
C GLU A 409 0.69 -0.26 -16.08
N LEU A 410 1.99 -0.55 -16.02
CA LEU A 410 2.68 -0.77 -14.75
C LEU A 410 2.68 0.50 -13.90
N ALA A 411 3.03 1.66 -14.49
CA ALA A 411 3.01 2.96 -13.84
C ALA A 411 1.62 3.28 -13.29
N SER A 412 0.58 3.10 -14.10
CA SER A 412 -0.83 3.29 -13.69
C SER A 412 -1.22 2.35 -12.55
N ARG A 413 -0.77 1.09 -12.59
CA ARG A 413 -1.04 0.10 -11.54
C ARG A 413 -0.40 0.49 -10.23
N VAL A 414 0.89 0.85 -10.23
CA VAL A 414 1.60 1.23 -9.00
C VAL A 414 1.09 2.57 -8.45
N GLU A 415 0.75 3.52 -9.32
CA GLU A 415 0.06 4.77 -8.94
C GLU A 415 -1.31 4.48 -8.30
N SER A 416 -2.08 3.53 -8.85
CA SER A 416 -3.41 3.18 -8.32
C SER A 416 -3.38 2.62 -6.90
N ILE A 417 -2.24 2.08 -6.47
CA ILE A 417 -2.01 1.56 -5.11
C ILE A 417 -1.19 2.52 -4.23
N GLY A 418 -0.95 3.76 -4.68
CA GLY A 418 -0.32 4.82 -3.89
C GLY A 418 1.21 4.88 -3.97
N GLU A 419 1.82 4.16 -4.90
CA GLU A 419 3.28 4.10 -5.10
C GLU A 419 3.63 4.59 -6.53
N PRO A 420 3.46 5.88 -6.88
CA PRO A 420 3.74 6.35 -8.24
C PRO A 420 5.24 6.39 -8.51
N PHE A 421 5.64 6.06 -9.74
CA PHE A 421 7.02 6.31 -10.19
C PHE A 421 7.25 7.83 -10.35
N ARG A 422 8.38 8.32 -9.84
CA ARG A 422 8.75 9.73 -9.75
C ARG A 422 10.10 10.02 -10.41
N LEU A 423 11.02 9.07 -10.38
CA LEU A 423 12.41 9.28 -10.77
C LEU A 423 12.85 8.27 -11.83
N PHE A 424 13.47 8.80 -12.87
CA PHE A 424 13.97 8.07 -14.03
C PHE A 424 15.30 8.70 -14.44
N PHE A 425 16.19 7.92 -15.04
CA PHE A 425 17.48 8.41 -15.50
C PHE A 425 17.80 7.86 -16.89
N GLY A 426 18.33 8.71 -17.78
CA GLY A 426 19.12 8.21 -18.89
C GLY A 426 20.46 7.61 -18.40
N PRO A 427 21.05 6.63 -19.13
CA PRO A 427 22.33 6.02 -18.73
C PRO A 427 23.51 7.00 -18.59
N ASP A 428 23.52 8.09 -19.36
CA ASP A 428 24.54 9.14 -19.18
C ASP A 428 24.23 10.01 -17.95
N GLU A 429 22.95 10.34 -17.73
CA GLU A 429 22.50 11.17 -16.60
C GLU A 429 22.78 10.48 -15.25
N VAL A 430 22.56 9.16 -15.14
CA VAL A 430 22.82 8.44 -13.88
C VAL A 430 24.31 8.46 -13.52
N ARG A 431 25.20 8.44 -14.52
CA ARG A 431 26.66 8.51 -14.30
C ARG A 431 27.07 9.87 -13.77
N ASP A 432 26.45 10.95 -14.26
CA ASP A 432 26.71 12.30 -13.76
C ASP A 432 26.29 12.44 -12.28
N VAL A 433 25.16 11.84 -11.90
CA VAL A 433 24.69 11.83 -10.50
C VAL A 433 25.63 11.04 -9.58
N LEU A 434 26.34 10.04 -10.12
CA LEU A 434 27.29 9.20 -9.39
C LEU A 434 28.73 9.74 -9.37
N GLY A 435 28.96 11.03 -9.67
CA GLY A 435 30.30 11.62 -9.76
C GLY A 435 31.19 11.52 -8.51
N ALA A 436 30.67 11.05 -7.37
CA ALA A 436 31.44 10.77 -6.15
C ALA A 436 31.99 9.33 -6.06
N PHE A 437 31.68 8.47 -7.04
CA PHE A 437 32.11 7.08 -7.11
C PHE A 437 33.04 6.89 -8.31
N GLU A 438 34.17 6.20 -8.13
CA GLU A 438 35.18 6.03 -9.17
C GLU A 438 34.97 4.77 -10.01
N SER A 439 34.33 3.76 -9.44
CA SER A 439 34.13 2.45 -10.07
C SER A 439 32.64 2.22 -10.29
N ILE A 440 32.18 2.29 -11.55
CA ILE A 440 30.75 2.23 -11.91
C ILE A 440 30.51 1.17 -12.99
N GLU A 441 29.75 0.13 -12.64
CA GLU A 441 29.21 -0.88 -13.56
C GLU A 441 27.72 -0.64 -13.72
N ASP A 442 27.27 -0.41 -14.97
CA ASP A 442 25.87 -0.23 -15.35
C ASP A 442 25.53 -1.30 -16.39
N VAL A 443 24.58 -2.17 -16.05
CA VAL A 443 24.17 -3.32 -16.86
C VAL A 443 22.71 -3.22 -17.24
N ASP A 444 22.45 -3.43 -18.54
CA ASP A 444 21.10 -3.49 -19.10
C ASP A 444 20.54 -4.92 -19.04
N ASP A 445 19.29 -5.07 -19.51
CA ASP A 445 18.61 -6.35 -19.61
C ASP A 445 19.38 -7.42 -20.43
N LYS A 446 20.17 -7.01 -21.44
CA LYS A 446 20.94 -7.95 -22.26
C LYS A 446 22.12 -8.51 -21.48
N GLU A 447 22.81 -7.65 -20.75
CA GLU A 447 23.94 -8.06 -19.94
C GLU A 447 23.48 -8.89 -18.73
N LEU A 448 22.37 -8.53 -18.08
CA LEU A 448 21.74 -9.36 -17.05
C LEU A 448 21.33 -10.74 -17.59
N ASN A 449 20.80 -10.83 -18.82
CA ASN A 449 20.56 -12.10 -19.49
C ASN A 449 21.84 -12.92 -19.70
N ARG A 450 22.92 -12.27 -20.13
CA ARG A 450 24.22 -12.92 -20.33
C ARG A 450 24.78 -13.47 -19.02
N LEU A 451 24.64 -12.72 -17.93
CA LEU A 451 25.14 -13.08 -16.60
C LEU A 451 24.32 -14.20 -15.94
N TYR A 452 22.98 -14.11 -16.01
CA TYR A 452 22.11 -14.90 -15.12
C TYR A 452 21.15 -15.87 -15.81
N PHE A 453 20.82 -15.65 -17.08
CA PHE A 453 19.81 -16.43 -17.79
C PHE A 453 20.36 -17.25 -18.98
N ALA A 454 21.68 -17.22 -19.20
CA ALA A 454 22.32 -17.98 -20.25
C ALA A 454 22.12 -19.50 -20.09
N GLY A 455 21.64 -20.17 -21.15
CA GLY A 455 21.50 -21.62 -21.19
C GLY A 455 20.29 -22.19 -20.42
N ARG A 456 19.37 -21.35 -19.93
CA ARG A 456 18.15 -21.82 -19.26
C ARG A 456 17.18 -22.49 -20.23
N THR A 457 16.40 -23.45 -19.72
CA THR A 457 15.44 -24.26 -20.50
C THR A 457 13.97 -23.91 -20.26
N ASP A 458 13.69 -23.09 -19.25
CA ASP A 458 12.34 -22.75 -18.77
C ASP A 458 11.79 -21.42 -19.29
N GLN A 459 12.54 -20.78 -20.21
CA GLN A 459 12.21 -19.48 -20.80
C GLN A 459 12.16 -18.32 -19.79
N LEU A 460 12.69 -18.50 -18.58
CA LEU A 460 12.87 -17.41 -17.63
C LEU A 460 14.01 -16.52 -18.14
N ASN A 461 13.68 -15.36 -18.70
CA ASN A 461 14.62 -14.38 -19.22
C ASN A 461 14.03 -12.96 -19.23
N LEU A 462 14.90 -11.97 -19.42
CA LEU A 462 14.50 -10.59 -19.68
C LEU A 462 14.28 -10.41 -21.18
N LYS A 463 13.20 -9.73 -21.56
CA LYS A 463 12.88 -9.44 -22.98
C LYS A 463 12.78 -7.93 -23.29
N GLY A 464 12.89 -7.08 -22.27
CA GLY A 464 12.77 -5.62 -22.40
C GLY A 464 14.11 -4.90 -22.55
N ARG A 465 14.05 -3.56 -22.50
CA ARG A 465 15.21 -2.63 -22.44
C ARG A 465 15.04 -1.56 -21.38
N SER A 466 14.15 -1.77 -20.42
CA SER A 466 13.61 -0.66 -19.60
C SER A 466 14.16 -0.59 -18.18
N GLY A 467 14.86 -1.64 -17.73
CA GLY A 467 15.48 -1.71 -16.42
C GLY A 467 17.00 -1.78 -16.54
N HIS A 468 17.67 -1.00 -15.69
CA HIS A 468 19.12 -1.05 -15.53
C HIS A 468 19.46 -1.39 -14.08
N MET A 469 20.51 -2.18 -13.89
CA MET A 469 21.17 -2.35 -12.59
C MET A 469 22.49 -1.59 -12.60
N ILE A 470 22.79 -0.89 -11.53
CA ILE A 470 24.04 -0.16 -11.38
C ILE A 470 24.69 -0.48 -10.04
N ALA A 471 26.00 -0.64 -10.07
CA ALA A 471 26.86 -0.79 -8.90
C ALA A 471 27.97 0.25 -8.96
N ALA A 472 28.03 1.12 -7.95
CA ALA A 472 28.97 2.23 -7.89
C ALA A 472 29.74 2.19 -6.57
N PHE A 473 31.07 2.13 -6.64
CA PHE A 473 31.95 1.98 -5.48
C PHE A 473 32.99 3.09 -5.41
N ARG A 474 33.37 3.42 -4.17
CA ARG A 474 34.50 4.30 -3.86
C ARG A 474 35.81 3.51 -3.95
N GLY A 475 36.77 4.03 -4.71
CA GLY A 475 38.06 3.38 -4.95
C GLY A 475 38.08 2.51 -6.21
N SER A 476 39.27 2.35 -6.80
CA SER A 476 39.43 1.89 -8.19
C SER A 476 39.52 0.36 -8.38
N SER A 477 39.39 -0.45 -7.32
CA SER A 477 39.85 -1.85 -7.31
C SER A 477 38.77 -2.91 -7.06
N LEU A 478 37.48 -2.55 -7.05
CA LEU A 478 36.39 -3.45 -6.62
C LEU A 478 35.45 -3.93 -7.72
N LEU A 479 35.61 -3.45 -8.95
CA LEU A 479 34.89 -3.94 -10.12
C LEU A 479 35.87 -4.66 -11.07
N PRO A 480 35.43 -5.71 -11.78
CA PRO A 480 36.27 -6.60 -12.57
C PRO A 480 36.88 -5.97 -13.83
#